data_AF-A0A3D8YBM2-F1
#
_entry.id   AF-A0A3D8YBM2-F1
#
_cell.length_a   1.000
_cell.length_b   1.000
_cell.length_c   1.000
_cell.angle_alpha   90.00
_cell.angle_beta   90.00
_cell.angle_gamma   90.00
#
_symmetry.space_group_name_H-M   'P 1'
#
loop_
_entity.id
_entity.type
_entity.pdbx_description
1 polymer ?
#
loop_
_entity_poly.entity_id
_entity_poly.type
_entity_poly.pdbx_seq_one_letter_code
_entity_poly.pdbx_strand_id
1 'polypeptide(L)'
;MKKSNIFAYIELSKLVEELKQSTSSEKLKEKLKAQSAYFNIIEPRYFSDSLIPEWEGILSLTKQKGARVDEEGNVISNAALNSIDSLSLNECQNLADKLNSLFKKVESEFQ
;
A
#
# COMPACT_ATOMS: atom_id res chain seq x y z
N MET A 1 -6.88 -21.37 10.74
CA MET A 1 -6.42 -20.26 9.89
C MET A 1 -6.85 -18.97 10.57
N LYS A 2 -5.93 -18.03 10.78
CA LYS A 2 -6.28 -16.73 11.33
C LYS A 2 -6.99 -15.92 10.25
N LYS A 3 -8.18 -15.35 10.54
CA LYS A 3 -8.83 -14.37 9.66
C LYS A 3 -8.13 -13.01 9.77
N SER A 4 -8.24 -12.19 8.74
CA SER A 4 -7.79 -10.80 8.79
C SER A 4 -8.50 -10.05 9.92
N ASN A 5 -7.82 -9.04 10.46
CA ASN A 5 -8.33 -8.16 11.49
C ASN A 5 -9.29 -7.14 10.85
N ILE A 6 -10.36 -6.79 11.55
CA ILE A 6 -11.32 -5.76 11.11
C ILE A 6 -10.63 -4.40 10.83
N PHE A 7 -9.54 -4.11 11.53
CA PHE A 7 -8.70 -2.94 11.26
C PHE A 7 -8.14 -2.95 9.84
N ALA A 8 -7.61 -4.08 9.35
CA ALA A 8 -7.12 -4.19 7.99
C ALA A 8 -8.24 -3.98 6.97
N TYR A 9 -9.44 -4.53 7.23
CA TYR A 9 -10.60 -4.32 6.37
C TYR A 9 -10.97 -2.83 6.26
N ILE A 10 -11.12 -2.14 7.40
CA ILE A 10 -11.53 -0.73 7.44
C ILE A 10 -10.47 0.19 6.81
N GLU A 11 -9.20 0.02 7.17
CA GLU A 11 -8.15 0.92 6.66
C GLU A 11 -7.85 0.65 5.18
N LEU A 12 -7.87 -0.61 4.74
CA LEU A 12 -7.68 -0.94 3.33
C LEU A 12 -8.88 -0.51 2.47
N SER A 13 -10.10 -0.54 3.00
CA SER A 13 -11.28 -0.05 2.27
C SER A 13 -11.16 1.45 1.98
N LYS A 14 -10.78 2.25 2.99
CA LYS A 14 -10.55 3.70 2.84
C LYS A 14 -9.46 3.98 1.81
N LEU A 15 -8.34 3.27 1.89
CA LEU A 15 -7.23 3.41 0.94
C LEU A 15 -7.70 3.13 -0.49
N VAL A 16 -8.39 2.02 -0.73
CA VAL A 16 -8.87 1.63 -2.06
C VAL A 16 -9.94 2.59 -2.58
N GLU A 17 -10.84 3.06 -1.73
CA GLU A 17 -11.87 4.03 -2.09
C GLU A 17 -11.27 5.36 -2.54
N GLU A 18 -10.26 5.86 -1.84
CA GLU A 18 -9.53 7.06 -2.26
C GLU A 18 -8.89 6.88 -3.64
N LEU A 19 -8.24 5.75 -3.91
CA LEU A 19 -7.58 5.50 -5.18
C LEU A 19 -8.57 5.37 -6.36
N LYS A 20 -9.76 4.80 -6.13
CA LYS A 20 -10.81 4.63 -7.14
C LYS A 20 -11.36 5.94 -7.71
N GLN A 21 -11.29 7.04 -6.96
CA GLN A 21 -11.76 8.35 -7.40
C GLN A 21 -10.80 9.02 -8.43
N SER A 22 -9.72 8.35 -8.84
CA SER A 22 -8.73 8.88 -9.78
C SER A 22 -9.20 8.68 -11.23
N THR A 23 -9.43 9.75 -11.97
CA THR A 23 -9.83 9.69 -13.39
C THR A 23 -8.66 9.66 -14.38
N SER A 24 -7.43 9.96 -13.93
CA SER A 24 -6.21 9.90 -14.74
C SER A 24 -5.04 9.31 -13.94
N SER A 25 -4.06 8.76 -14.64
CA SER A 25 -2.89 8.11 -14.03
C SER A 25 -2.01 9.08 -13.24
N GLU A 26 -1.95 10.35 -13.63
CA GLU A 26 -1.22 11.40 -12.89
C GLU A 26 -1.84 11.66 -11.52
N LYS A 27 -3.18 11.80 -11.48
CA LYS A 27 -3.93 11.94 -10.22
C LYS A 27 -3.79 10.72 -9.33
N LEU A 28 -3.71 9.52 -9.92
CA LEU A 28 -3.49 8.29 -9.16
C LEU A 28 -2.16 8.33 -8.39
N LYS A 29 -1.08 8.79 -9.03
CA LYS A 29 0.23 8.91 -8.37
C LYS A 29 0.19 9.91 -7.21
N GLU A 30 -0.44 11.07 -7.41
CA GLU A 30 -0.63 12.06 -6.34
C GLU A 30 -1.44 11.49 -5.16
N LYS A 31 -2.52 10.74 -5.45
CA LYS A 31 -3.29 10.06 -4.42
C LYS A 31 -2.48 9.00 -3.68
N LEU A 32 -1.72 8.15 -4.38
CA LEU A 32 -0.84 7.17 -3.73
C LEU A 32 0.17 7.84 -2.80
N LYS A 33 0.73 8.99 -3.20
CA LYS A 33 1.64 9.79 -2.36
C LYS A 33 0.93 10.30 -1.11
N ALA A 34 -0.25 10.90 -1.27
CA ALA A 34 -1.06 11.40 -0.15
C ALA A 34 -1.44 10.28 0.84
N GLN A 35 -1.64 9.06 0.33
CA GLN A 35 -1.98 7.88 1.14
C GLN A 35 -0.76 7.06 1.59
N SER A 36 0.47 7.55 1.41
CA SER A 36 1.70 6.80 1.70
C SER A 36 1.83 6.34 3.15
N ALA A 37 1.17 7.02 4.10
CA ALA A 37 1.14 6.65 5.51
C ALA A 37 0.50 5.28 5.77
N TYR A 38 -0.46 4.84 4.93
CA TYR A 38 -1.12 3.54 5.10
C TYR A 38 -0.13 2.36 4.98
N PHE A 39 0.94 2.50 4.19
CA PHE A 39 1.98 1.46 4.07
C PHE A 39 2.84 1.30 5.34
N ASN A 40 2.75 2.25 6.28
CA ASN A 40 3.38 2.16 7.60
C ASN A 40 2.38 1.72 8.68
N ILE A 41 1.10 2.09 8.55
CA ILE A 41 0.07 1.85 9.58
C ILE A 41 -0.54 0.45 9.45
N ILE A 42 -0.77 -0.04 8.23
CA ILE A 42 -1.32 -1.38 8.01
C ILE A 42 -0.17 -2.39 8.06
N GLU A 43 0.00 -3.05 9.19
CA GLU A 43 1.04 -4.06 9.38
C GLU A 43 0.61 -5.45 8.85
N PRO A 44 1.56 -6.28 8.35
CA PRO A 44 1.27 -7.63 7.88
C PRO A 44 0.49 -8.49 8.89
N ARG A 45 0.76 -8.34 10.19
CA ARG A 45 0.08 -9.09 11.27
C ARG A 45 -1.43 -8.90 11.31
N TYR A 46 -1.98 -7.88 10.63
CA TYR A 46 -3.41 -7.63 10.55
C TYR A 46 -4.11 -8.45 9.45
N PHE A 47 -3.38 -9.13 8.57
CA PHE A 47 -3.95 -10.00 7.55
C PHE A 47 -4.01 -11.45 8.01
N SER A 48 -4.82 -12.25 7.31
CA SER A 48 -4.82 -13.71 7.41
C SER A 48 -3.50 -14.31 6.94
N ASP A 49 -3.18 -15.51 7.42
CA ASP A 49 -1.93 -16.20 7.07
C ASP A 49 -1.74 -16.35 5.55
N SER A 50 -2.86 -16.50 4.81
CA SER A 50 -2.88 -16.58 3.35
C SER A 50 -2.65 -15.25 2.63
N LEU A 51 -2.97 -14.12 3.26
CA LEU A 51 -2.91 -12.78 2.64
C LEU A 51 -1.67 -11.98 3.06
N ILE A 52 -0.98 -12.40 4.12
CA ILE A 52 0.30 -11.80 4.54
C ILE A 52 1.29 -11.66 3.37
N PRO A 53 1.58 -12.71 2.57
CA PRO A 53 2.58 -12.61 1.50
C PRO A 53 2.19 -11.60 0.41
N GLU A 54 0.89 -11.41 0.17
CA GLU A 54 0.41 -10.44 -0.81
C GLU A 54 0.62 -9.00 -0.33
N TRP A 55 0.33 -8.73 0.94
CA TRP A 55 0.60 -7.42 1.53
C TRP A 55 2.10 -7.13 1.61
N GLU A 56 2.92 -8.11 2.01
CA GLU A 56 4.38 -7.96 2.00
C GLU A 56 4.93 -7.69 0.60
N GLY A 57 4.37 -8.33 -0.43
CA GLY A 57 4.65 -8.04 -1.83
C GLY A 57 4.34 -6.58 -2.19
N ILE A 58 3.22 -6.03 -1.73
CA ILE A 58 2.87 -4.61 -1.91
C ILE A 58 3.85 -3.69 -1.18
N LEU A 59 4.15 -3.98 0.09
CA LEU A 59 5.14 -3.23 0.87
C LEU A 59 6.52 -3.25 0.21
N SER A 60 6.91 -4.36 -0.42
CA SER A 60 8.19 -4.43 -1.12
C SER A 60 8.26 -3.42 -2.27
N LEU A 61 7.17 -3.19 -3.02
CA LEU A 61 7.13 -2.21 -4.10
C LEU A 61 7.26 -0.77 -3.60
N THR A 62 6.73 -0.50 -2.41
CA THR A 62 6.81 0.83 -1.76
C THR A 62 8.06 1.02 -0.91
N LYS A 63 8.89 -0.04 -0.72
CA LYS A 63 10.17 0.01 0.00
C LYS A 63 11.39 -0.18 -0.91
N GLN A 64 11.25 -0.87 -2.05
CA GLN A 64 12.35 -1.24 -2.96
C GLN A 64 13.12 -0.04 -3.52
N LYS A 65 12.51 1.15 -3.59
CA LYS A 65 13.13 2.34 -4.17
C LYS A 65 13.58 3.40 -3.14
N GLY A 66 13.70 3.04 -1.86
CA GLY A 66 14.58 3.81 -0.98
C GLY A 66 14.42 3.57 0.52
N ALA A 67 15.43 2.97 1.14
CA ALA A 67 16.02 3.63 2.31
C ALA A 67 17.02 4.65 1.75
N ARG A 68 16.60 5.90 1.58
CA ARG A 68 17.60 6.98 1.52
C ARG A 68 18.07 7.17 2.95
N VAL A 69 19.37 7.01 3.15
CA VAL A 69 20.03 7.54 4.33
C VAL A 69 20.29 9.03 4.07
N ASP A 70 20.09 9.86 5.08
CA ASP A 70 20.55 11.25 5.01
C ASP A 70 22.10 11.30 5.05
N GLU A 71 22.67 12.51 4.97
CA GLU A 71 24.12 12.72 5.01
C GLU A 71 24.78 12.23 6.32
N GLU A 72 23.97 11.96 7.35
CA GLU A 72 24.38 11.48 8.66
C GLU A 72 24.19 9.96 8.82
N GLY A 73 23.69 9.26 7.79
CA GLY A 73 23.45 7.82 7.81
C GLY A 73 22.11 7.40 8.42
N ASN A 74 21.22 8.34 8.77
CA ASN A 74 19.91 8.02 9.33
C ASN A 74 18.93 7.64 8.23
N VAL A 75 18.13 6.60 8.47
CA VAL A 75 17.06 6.20 7.55
C VAL A 75 16.00 7.31 7.50
N ILE A 76 15.77 7.88 6.32
CA ILE A 76 14.74 8.91 6.14
C ILE A 76 13.35 8.27 6.31
N SER A 77 12.64 8.71 7.34
CA SER A 77 11.26 8.35 7.69
C SER A 77 10.22 8.83 6.66
N ASN A 78 10.34 8.39 5.40
CA ASN A 78 9.34 8.56 4.32
C ASN A 78 9.68 7.68 3.08
N ALA A 79 10.20 6.46 3.33
CA ALA A 79 10.57 5.51 2.29
C ALA A 79 9.44 5.21 1.29
N ALA A 80 8.20 5.08 1.79
CA ALA A 80 7.02 4.85 0.96
C ALA A 80 6.70 6.01 0.02
N LEU A 81 6.68 7.25 0.55
CA LEU A 81 6.41 8.45 -0.25
C LEU A 81 7.45 8.62 -1.37
N ASN A 82 8.74 8.49 -1.02
CA ASN A 82 9.84 8.62 -1.97
C ASN A 82 9.82 7.51 -3.03
N SER A 83 9.54 6.27 -2.62
CA SER A 83 9.44 5.15 -3.54
C SER A 83 8.28 5.35 -4.52
N ILE A 84 7.10 5.78 -4.02
CA ILE A 84 5.94 6.09 -4.87
C ILE A 84 6.25 7.22 -5.85
N ASP A 85 6.97 8.27 -5.41
CA ASP A 85 7.38 9.37 -6.28
C ASP A 85 8.30 8.91 -7.43
N SER A 86 9.08 7.85 -7.21
CA SER A 86 9.94 7.25 -8.24
C SER A 86 9.24 6.21 -9.14
N LEU A 87 7.97 5.88 -8.87
CA LEU A 87 7.20 4.96 -9.72
C LEU A 87 6.77 5.66 -11.02
N SER A 88 6.85 4.94 -12.12
CA SER A 88 6.16 5.26 -13.36
C SER A 88 4.63 5.18 -13.18
N LEU A 89 3.89 5.78 -14.12
CA LEU A 89 2.42 5.73 -14.10
C LEU A 89 1.88 4.29 -14.18
N ASN A 90 2.54 3.43 -14.96
CA ASN A 90 2.19 2.01 -15.06
C ASN A 90 2.44 1.26 -13.75
N GLU A 91 3.55 1.55 -13.06
CA GLU A 91 3.84 0.97 -11.74
C GLU A 91 2.82 1.46 -10.70
N CYS A 92 2.39 2.72 -10.76
CA CYS A 92 1.33 3.26 -9.90
C CYS A 92 -0.01 2.54 -10.14
N GLN A 93 -0.39 2.30 -11.40
CA GLN A 93 -1.59 1.56 -11.75
C GLN A 93 -1.52 0.12 -11.23
N ASN A 94 -0.41 -0.58 -11.47
CA ASN A 94 -0.20 -1.94 -10.97
C ASN A 94 -0.28 -2.02 -9.44
N LEU A 95 0.27 -1.02 -8.72
CA LEU A 95 0.14 -0.94 -7.27
C LEU A 95 -1.32 -0.78 -6.82
N ALA A 96 -2.08 0.10 -7.48
CA ALA A 96 -3.50 0.30 -7.18
C ALA A 96 -4.34 -0.96 -7.47
N ASP A 97 -4.06 -1.67 -8.56
CA ASP A 97 -4.74 -2.91 -8.92
C ASP A 97 -4.47 -4.02 -7.88
N LYS A 98 -3.21 -4.13 -7.41
CA LYS A 98 -2.85 -5.06 -6.33
C LYS A 98 -3.58 -4.74 -5.02
N LEU A 99 -3.65 -3.46 -4.64
CA LEU A 99 -4.39 -3.02 -3.45
C LEU A 99 -5.88 -3.37 -3.54
N ASN A 100 -6.51 -3.11 -4.69
CA ASN A 100 -7.91 -3.43 -4.91
C ASN A 100 -8.17 -4.95 -4.94
N SER A 101 -7.25 -5.73 -5.52
CA SER A 101 -7.34 -7.20 -5.51
C SER A 101 -7.22 -7.77 -4.09
N LEU A 102 -6.24 -7.29 -3.32
CA LEU A 102 -6.09 -7.67 -1.91
C LEU A 102 -7.33 -7.30 -1.10
N PHE A 103 -7.89 -6.11 -1.30
CA PHE A 103 -9.10 -5.68 -0.60
C PHE A 103 -10.28 -6.61 -0.85
N LYS A 104 -10.53 -7.04 -2.10
CA LYS A 104 -11.60 -8.01 -2.40
C LYS A 104 -11.42 -9.34 -1.66
N LYS A 105 -10.17 -9.79 -1.50
CA LYS A 105 -9.87 -11.01 -0.74
C LYS A 105 -10.13 -10.81 0.75
N VAL A 106 -9.67 -9.69 1.32
CA VAL A 106 -9.95 -9.34 2.71
C VAL A 106 -11.46 -9.24 2.94
N GLU A 107 -12.20 -8.53 2.09
CA GLU A 107 -13.66 -8.40 2.14
C GLU A 107 -14.37 -9.75 2.17
N SER A 108 -13.93 -10.72 1.35
CA SER A 108 -14.51 -12.07 1.35
C SER A 108 -14.33 -12.85 2.65
N GLU A 109 -13.40 -12.45 3.52
CA GLU A 109 -13.24 -13.07 4.85
C GLU A 109 -14.27 -12.59 5.89
N PHE A 110 -14.96 -11.47 5.60
CA PHE A 110 -15.97 -10.83 6.46
C PHE A 110 -17.41 -10.99 5.95
N GLN A 111 -17.61 -11.63 4.80
CA GLN A 111 -18.90 -12.10 4.29
C GLN A 111 -19.17 -13.54 4.74
#